data_AF-A0A251NPH0-F1
#
_entry.id   AF-A0A251NPH0-F1
#
_cell.length_a   1.000
_cell.length_b   1.000
_cell.length_c   1.000
_cell.angle_alpha   90.00
_cell.angle_beta   90.00
_cell.angle_gamma   90.00
#
_symmetry.space_group_name_H-M   'P 1'
#
loop_
_entity.id
_entity.type
_entity.pdbx_description
1 polymer ?
#
loop_
_entity_poly.entity_id
_entity_poly.type
_entity_poly.pdbx_seq_one_letter_code
_entity_poly.pdbx_strand_id
1 'polypeptide(L)'
;MALPILKGLLRGYVQSLFNEGIVNNHFSQIQTLKSDADPDCAVRLINIYLLDVERMLSELTCLSDLPDVDFSKLATLARSIEEKSSLVGAEHVRSACADLIQACERMQKQK
;
A
#
# COMPACT_ATOMS: atom_id res chain seq x y z
N MET A 1 -3.35 16.93 -30.14
CA MET A 1 -4.33 17.40 -29.13
C MET A 1 -4.68 16.37 -28.04
N ALA A 2 -4.39 15.07 -28.19
CA ALA A 2 -4.72 14.06 -27.17
C ALA A 2 -3.85 14.10 -25.90
N LEU A 3 -2.56 14.44 -26.01
CA LEU A 3 -1.63 14.41 -24.88
C LEU A 3 -1.99 15.36 -23.72
N PRO A 4 -2.40 16.63 -23.95
CA PRO A 4 -2.85 17.52 -22.88
C PRO A 4 -4.10 17.01 -22.14
N ILE A 5 -5.04 16.40 -22.88
CA ILE A 5 -6.26 15.83 -22.32
C ILE A 5 -5.91 14.66 -21.40
N LEU A 6 -5.06 13.74 -21.87
CA LEU A 6 -4.61 12.58 -21.08
C LEU A 6 -3.88 13.00 -19.80
N LYS A 7 -3.01 14.02 -19.87
CA LYS A 7 -2.35 14.59 -18.68
C LYS A 7 -3.35 15.21 -17.69
N GLY A 8 -4.38 15.89 -18.21
CA GLY A 8 -5.46 16.45 -17.40
C GLY A 8 -6.26 15.37 -16.66
N LEU A 9 -6.65 14.30 -17.36
CA LEU A 9 -7.37 13.16 -16.79
C LEU A 9 -6.55 12.46 -15.71
N LEU A 10 -5.26 12.18 -15.97
CA LEU A 10 -4.38 11.55 -15.00
C LEU A 10 -4.27 12.38 -13.71
N ARG A 11 -4.07 13.70 -13.84
CA ARG A 11 -4.00 14.59 -12.68
C ARG A 11 -5.32 14.62 -11.90
N GLY A 12 -6.46 14.66 -12.59
CA GLY A 12 -7.77 14.61 -11.96
C GLY A 12 -7.99 13.30 -11.18
N TYR A 13 -7.58 12.17 -11.77
CA TYR A 13 -7.67 10.87 -11.11
C TYR A 13 -6.80 10.79 -9.85
N VAL A 14 -5.53 11.21 -9.92
CA VAL A 14 -4.63 11.25 -8.76
C VAL A 14 -5.18 12.14 -7.65
N GLN A 15 -5.80 13.28 -8.01
CA GLN A 15 -6.43 14.15 -7.03
C GLN A 15 -7.63 13.47 -6.33
N SER A 16 -8.42 12.68 -7.07
CA SER A 16 -9.50 11.88 -6.49
C SER A 16 -8.97 10.90 -5.44
N LEU A 17 -7.91 10.15 -5.78
CA LEU A 17 -7.27 9.20 -4.87
C LEU A 17 -6.79 9.87 -3.57
N PHE A 18 -6.27 11.10 -3.67
CA PHE A 18 -5.86 11.87 -2.50
C PHE A 18 -7.05 12.33 -1.65
N ASN A 19 -8.10 12.84 -2.30
CA ASN A 19 -9.30 13.33 -1.62
C ASN A 19 -10.07 12.19 -0.92
N GLU A 20 -10.05 10.99 -1.49
CA GLU A 20 -10.65 9.78 -0.93
C GLU A 20 -9.77 9.14 0.18
N GLY A 21 -8.57 9.67 0.43
CA GLY A 21 -7.65 9.13 1.43
C GLY A 21 -6.97 7.82 1.02
N ILE A 22 -7.02 7.46 -0.27
CA ILE A 22 -6.36 6.27 -0.80
C ILE A 22 -4.84 6.45 -0.78
N VAL A 23 -4.39 7.65 -1.13
CA VAL A 23 -2.96 8.04 -1.11
C VAL A 23 -2.75 9.31 -0.31
N ASN A 24 -1.55 9.47 0.26
CA ASN A 24 -1.17 10.65 1.05
C ASN A 24 -0.06 11.48 0.38
N ASN A 25 0.46 12.49 1.10
CA ASN A 25 1.50 13.41 0.63
C ASN A 25 2.81 12.71 0.22
N HIS A 26 3.09 11.51 0.74
CA HIS A 26 4.28 10.75 0.37
C HIS A 26 4.17 10.20 -1.06
N PHE A 27 2.98 9.82 -1.50
CA PHE A 27 2.73 9.43 -2.89
C PHE A 27 3.00 10.60 -3.85
N SER A 28 2.59 11.82 -3.48
CA SER A 28 2.90 13.03 -4.25
C SER A 28 4.41 13.27 -4.35
N GLN A 29 5.17 13.06 -3.27
CA GLN A 29 6.63 13.16 -3.30
C GLN A 29 7.26 12.17 -4.28
N ILE A 30 6.79 10.91 -4.29
CA ILE A 30 7.27 9.88 -5.21
C ILE A 30 7.00 10.26 -6.66
N GLN A 31 5.83 10.84 -6.96
CA GLN A 31 5.53 11.33 -8.30
C GLN A 31 6.48 12.45 -8.76
N THR A 32 7.03 13.23 -7.82
CA THR A 32 8.00 14.30 -8.12
C THR A 32 9.45 13.82 -8.24
N LEU A 33 9.75 12.55 -7.91
CA LEU A 33 11.10 11.98 -8.03
C LEU A 33 11.58 11.79 -9.48
N LYS A 34 10.80 12.20 -10.47
CA LYS A 34 11.21 12.14 -11.88
C LYS A 34 12.39 13.09 -12.10
N SER A 35 13.54 12.50 -12.39
CA SER A 35 14.72 13.22 -12.89
C SER A 35 14.85 12.99 -14.39
N ASP A 36 15.51 13.89 -15.12
CA ASP A 36 15.90 13.67 -16.52
C ASP A 36 16.68 12.35 -16.71
N ALA A 37 17.34 11.86 -15.67
CA ALA A 37 18.07 10.59 -15.68
C ALA A 37 17.19 9.34 -15.42
N ASP A 38 16.02 9.48 -14.80
CA ASP A 38 15.12 8.36 -14.49
C ASP A 38 13.65 8.82 -14.48
N PRO A 39 13.04 8.97 -15.66
CA PRO A 39 11.67 9.46 -15.80
C PRO A 39 10.62 8.48 -15.25
N ASP A 40 10.99 7.20 -15.07
CA ASP A 40 10.12 6.09 -14.68
C ASP A 40 10.29 5.66 -13.22
N CYS A 41 11.10 6.38 -12.43
CA CYS A 41 11.36 6.09 -11.02
C CYS A 41 10.07 5.82 -10.23
N ALA A 42 9.11 6.73 -10.34
CA ALA A 42 7.81 6.63 -9.66
C ALA A 42 7.05 5.35 -10.05
N VAL A 43 7.01 5.03 -11.34
CA VAL A 43 6.29 3.85 -11.85
C VAL A 43 6.95 2.57 -11.35
N ARG A 44 8.29 2.53 -11.39
CA ARG A 44 9.06 1.38 -10.89
C ARG A 44 8.86 1.15 -9.40
N LEU A 45 8.90 2.19 -8.58
CA LEU A 45 8.65 2.09 -7.13
C LEU A 45 7.24 1.57 -6.83
N ILE A 46 6.22 2.08 -7.55
CA ILE A 46 4.85 1.62 -7.41
C ILE A 46 4.72 0.14 -7.82
N ASN A 47 5.34 -0.28 -8.93
CA ASN A 47 5.32 -1.67 -9.37
C ASN A 47 5.99 -2.62 -8.37
N ILE A 48 7.14 -2.23 -7.80
CA ILE A 48 7.82 -3.02 -6.75
C ILE A 48 6.89 -3.18 -5.55
N TYR A 49 6.25 -2.10 -5.11
CA TYR A 49 5.28 -2.15 -4.02
C TYR A 49 4.11 -3.10 -4.31
N LEU A 50 3.51 -3.00 -5.50
CA LEU A 50 2.37 -3.83 -5.88
C LEU A 50 2.75 -5.32 -5.86
N LEU A 51 3.88 -5.69 -6.46
CA LEU A 51 4.35 -7.08 -6.50
C LEU A 51 4.66 -7.64 -5.09
N ASP A 52 5.29 -6.82 -4.24
CA ASP A 52 5.61 -7.24 -2.87
C ASP A 52 4.34 -7.41 -2.03
N VAL A 53 3.41 -6.44 -2.10
CA VAL A 53 2.17 -6.48 -1.31
C VAL A 53 1.23 -7.56 -1.79
N GLU A 54 1.12 -7.81 -3.10
CA GLU A 54 0.31 -8.91 -3.63
C GLU A 54 0.78 -10.28 -3.10
N ARG A 55 2.11 -10.50 -3.06
CA ARG A 55 2.69 -11.72 -2.47
C ARG A 55 2.36 -11.83 -0.99
N MET A 56 2.56 -10.77 -0.21
CA MET A 56 2.31 -10.79 1.24
C MET A 56 0.82 -10.96 1.55
N LEU A 57 -0.08 -10.35 0.79
CA LEU A 57 -1.53 -10.52 0.95
C LEU A 57 -1.97 -11.95 0.64
N SER A 58 -1.35 -12.59 -0.36
CA SER A 58 -1.61 -14.00 -0.68
C SER A 58 -1.19 -14.91 0.49
N GLU A 59 -0.03 -14.65 1.08
CA GLU A 59 0.45 -15.38 2.27
C GLU A 59 -0.45 -15.13 3.49
N LEU A 60 -0.86 -13.88 3.71
CA LEU A 60 -1.76 -13.49 4.79
C LEU A 60 -3.10 -14.22 4.68
N THR A 61 -3.69 -14.26 3.48
CA THR A 61 -4.95 -14.96 3.19
C THR A 61 -4.82 -16.46 3.51
N CYS A 62 -3.75 -17.09 3.01
CA CYS A 62 -3.47 -18.50 3.27
C CYS A 62 -3.36 -18.81 4.76
N LEU A 63 -2.69 -17.95 5.54
CA LEU A 63 -2.57 -18.12 7.00
C LEU A 63 -3.89 -17.90 7.74
N SER A 64 -4.75 -17.00 7.24
CA SER A 64 -6.06 -16.74 7.85
C SER A 64 -7.08 -17.85 7.64
N ASP A 65 -6.90 -18.66 6.58
CA ASP A 65 -7.78 -19.80 6.27
C ASP A 65 -7.45 -21.08 7.08
N LEU A 66 -6.36 -21.06 7.87
CA LEU A 66 -5.98 -22.20 8.69
C LEU A 66 -6.91 -22.36 9.91
N PRO A 67 -7.22 -23.59 10.33
CA PRO A 67 -8.09 -23.85 11.48
C PRO A 67 -7.48 -23.38 12.82
N ASP A 68 -6.15 -23.35 12.93
CA ASP A 68 -5.44 -22.72 14.04
C ASP A 68 -4.59 -21.55 13.52
N VAL A 69 -5.20 -20.37 13.52
CA VAL A 69 -4.56 -19.14 13.03
C VAL A 69 -3.48 -18.69 14.00
N ASP A 70 -2.26 -18.51 13.47
CA ASP A 70 -1.14 -17.87 14.16
C ASP A 70 -1.23 -16.34 14.01
N PHE A 71 -1.89 -15.70 14.97
CA PHE A 71 -2.06 -14.25 15.01
C PHE A 71 -0.74 -13.48 15.12
N SER A 72 0.34 -14.09 15.64
CA SER A 72 1.66 -13.46 15.72
C SER A 72 2.28 -13.31 14.32
N LYS A 73 2.18 -14.36 13.50
CA LYS A 73 2.60 -14.32 12.10
C LYS A 73 1.76 -13.37 11.26
N LEU A 74 0.42 -13.39 11.42
CA LEU A 74 -0.46 -12.44 10.73
C LEU A 74 -0.12 -11.00 11.08
N ALA A 75 0.08 -10.68 12.36
CA ALA A 75 0.47 -9.33 12.78
C ALA A 75 1.81 -8.91 12.17
N THR A 76 2.76 -9.84 12.05
CA THR A 76 4.08 -9.56 11.46
C THR A 76 4.01 -9.28 9.97
N LEU A 77 3.20 -10.05 9.22
CA LEU A 77 2.93 -9.79 7.80
C LEU A 77 2.19 -8.46 7.61
N ALA A 78 1.16 -8.20 8.42
CA ALA A 78 0.42 -6.95 8.37
C ALA A 78 1.32 -5.72 8.65
N ARG A 79 2.23 -5.80 9.62
CA ARG A 79 3.26 -4.75 9.86
C ARG A 79 4.15 -4.53 8.64
N SER A 80 4.59 -5.61 8.00
CA SER A 80 5.43 -5.50 6.80
C SER A 80 4.68 -4.81 5.63
N ILE A 81 3.40 -5.12 5.46
CA ILE A 81 2.54 -4.45 4.48
C ILE A 81 2.32 -2.98 4.85
N GLU A 82 2.07 -2.67 6.14
CA GLU A 82 1.92 -1.30 6.65
C GLU A 82 3.17 -0.46 6.36
N GLU A 83 4.35 -0.97 6.70
CA GLU A 83 5.64 -0.29 6.49
C GLU A 83 5.87 -0.02 5.00
N LYS A 84 5.70 -1.04 4.15
CA LYS A 84 5.83 -0.88 2.69
C LYS A 84 4.80 0.09 2.11
N SER A 85 3.58 0.10 2.63
CA SER A 85 2.52 1.03 2.22
C SER A 85 2.85 2.46 2.62
N SER A 86 3.48 2.65 3.78
CA SER A 86 3.98 3.94 4.24
C SER A 86 5.05 4.50 3.30
N LEU A 87 5.97 3.64 2.80
CA LEU A 87 7.03 4.01 1.86
C LEU A 87 6.54 4.43 0.47
N VAL A 88 5.30 4.13 0.10
CA VAL A 88 4.71 4.59 -1.17
C VAL A 88 3.57 5.60 -0.98
N GLY A 89 3.19 5.89 0.26
CA GLY A 89 2.06 6.75 0.56
C GLY A 89 0.70 6.12 0.25
N ALA A 90 0.60 4.78 0.25
CA ALA A 90 -0.65 4.04 0.13
C ALA A 90 -1.40 4.02 1.47
N GLU A 91 -2.02 5.16 1.78
CA GLU A 91 -2.57 5.46 3.11
C GLU A 91 -3.71 4.53 3.52
N HIS A 92 -4.62 4.21 2.60
CA HIS A 92 -5.76 3.35 2.92
C HIS A 92 -5.32 1.92 3.28
N VAL A 93 -4.35 1.37 2.54
CA VAL A 93 -3.78 0.05 2.85
C VAL A 93 -3.02 0.07 4.17
N ARG A 94 -2.24 1.12 4.41
CA ARG A 94 -1.54 1.35 5.70
C ARG A 94 -2.52 1.33 6.87
N SER A 95 -3.61 2.09 6.77
CA SER A 95 -4.63 2.15 7.82
C SER A 95 -5.30 0.79 8.06
N ALA A 96 -5.69 0.08 7.00
CA ALA A 96 -6.29 -1.25 7.12
C ALA A 96 -5.34 -2.26 7.78
N CYS A 97 -4.04 -2.19 7.48
CA CYS A 97 -3.04 -3.03 8.13
C CYS A 97 -2.86 -2.67 9.61
N ALA A 98 -2.89 -1.38 9.98
CA ALA A 98 -2.86 -0.95 11.38
C ALA A 98 -4.03 -1.52 12.19
N ASP A 99 -5.24 -1.51 11.62
CA ASP A 99 -6.42 -2.10 12.25
C ASP A 99 -6.29 -3.62 12.40
N LEU A 100 -5.76 -4.29 11.36
CA LEU A 100 -5.52 -5.74 11.39
C LEU A 100 -4.49 -6.14 12.45
N ILE A 101 -3.41 -5.37 12.60
CA ILE A 101 -2.37 -5.60 13.64
C ILE A 101 -3.02 -5.53 15.02
N GLN A 102 -3.80 -4.47 15.28
CA GLN A 102 -4.51 -4.32 16.55
C GLN A 102 -5.47 -5.48 16.83
N ALA A 103 -6.19 -5.95 15.81
CA ALA A 103 -7.08 -7.09 15.94
C ALA A 103 -6.31 -8.38 16.29
N CYS A 104 -5.19 -8.65 15.60
CA CYS A 104 -4.33 -9.80 15.87
C CYS A 104 -3.77 -9.78 17.30
N GLU A 105 -3.30 -8.62 17.76
CA GLU A 105 -2.76 -8.47 19.12
C GLU A 105 -3.82 -8.65 20.21
N ARG A 106 -5.08 -8.25 19.94
CA ARG A 106 -6.20 -8.51 20.86
C ARG A 106 -6.53 -10.00 20.93
N MET A 107 -6.59 -10.68 19.78
CA MET A 107 -6.87 -12.12 19.72
C MET A 107 -5.76 -12.95 20.40
N GLN A 108 -4.50 -12.53 20.26
CA GLN A 108 -3.38 -13.19 20.93
C GLN A 108 -3.45 -13.09 22.46
N LYS A 109 -3.94 -11.96 23.01
CA LYS A 109 -4.11 -11.78 24.47
C LYS A 109 -5.30 -12.54 25.05
N GLN A 110 -6.21 -13.03 24.20
CA GLN A 110 -7.42 -13.76 24.60
C GLN A 110 -7.27 -15.28 24.51
N LYS A 111 -6.25 -15.79 23.78
CA LYS A 111 -5.82 -17.19 23.79
C LYS A 111 -4.93 -17.46 25.00
#